data_AF-A0A8T4VRN5-F1
#
_entry.id   AF-A0A8T4VRN5-F1
#
_cell.length_a   1.000
_cell.length_b   1.000
_cell.length_c   1.000
_cell.angle_alpha   90.00
_cell.angle_beta   90.00
_cell.angle_gamma   90.00
#
_symmetry.space_group_name_H-M   'P 1'
#
loop_
_entity.id
_entity.type
_entity.pdbx_description
1 polymer ?
#
loop_
_entity_poly.entity_id
_entity_poly.type
_entity_poly.pdbx_seq_one_letter_code
_entity_poly.pdbx_strand_id
1 'polypeptide(L)'
;MIFSSASSISLAQLRQDEIKNAEGNIVSEEHQQSINMESVIKNIFFGRKDSRNLQMNFFTSTVTTTCDDVEKKSEITFALSNEIDVDNNENTGINGKDIRVQYLILPYFLPSPEFTFGAVFSVSVERIGEEIKDSAFSLSATIADNLISVGYESPKQSSNEIPKRIQLSTTAFIEPIDGTTGMSFYISPSYDENQEGKQITLFGGFDDDNVKRSYAFGFLPASDTQITLRSTKEPDKWEYILTRDTPYETILTAEMTKTTEDSSKTTKLTIDSLPEEISFALALTPFSSEGGSIEYESSSMYYVDVLIEKEELGKCKYALIKNMPKSLSAEWIPSRENGFYHINIDSEDTSIYLLNSLENPTINFSIKRLSTVDMTKYWNLTNPGNFEIQKDPSLHLELDILFEDWEAHLDAEPTAEYIYCAWKSNVSGFLTLDTNQDPLSTVDLFIKGPENGLSIIGETLAAEDFHLEWTVWPLSEFNINRSGELDFFSLVIKILVNDEWSTLWPWF
;
A
#
# COMPACT_ATOMS: atom_id res chain seq x y z
N MET A 1 12.10 29.38 71.83
CA MET A 1 12.71 30.73 71.77
C MET A 1 13.68 30.69 70.61
N ILE A 2 13.48 31.56 69.61
CA ILE A 2 14.32 31.87 68.42
C ILE A 2 14.27 30.86 67.23
N PHE A 3 13.63 31.34 66.15
CA PHE A 3 13.87 31.28 64.67
C PHE A 3 14.48 30.00 64.05
N SER A 4 14.17 29.55 62.81
CA SER A 4 13.81 30.22 61.54
C SER A 4 13.20 29.15 60.57
N SER A 5 12.20 29.48 59.75
CA SER A 5 12.25 29.91 58.33
C SER A 5 11.93 28.82 57.28
N ALA A 6 11.03 29.20 56.37
CA ALA A 6 10.92 28.79 54.96
C ALA A 6 10.29 27.42 54.60
N SER A 7 8.97 27.48 54.40
CA SER A 7 8.25 27.10 53.16
C SER A 7 8.88 26.07 52.22
N SER A 8 8.33 24.86 52.22
CA SER A 8 8.32 23.96 51.06
C SER A 8 7.10 24.28 50.19
N ILE A 9 7.31 24.99 49.09
CA ILE A 9 6.37 25.02 47.95
C ILE A 9 6.52 23.67 47.24
N SER A 10 5.40 22.96 47.05
CA SER A 10 5.41 21.66 46.36
C SER A 10 5.65 21.86 44.86
N LEU A 11 6.46 20.98 44.27
CA LEU A 11 6.79 20.91 42.83
C LEU A 11 5.57 20.74 41.90
N ALA A 12 4.36 20.62 42.43
CA ALA A 12 3.13 20.51 41.65
C ALA A 12 2.55 21.87 41.19
N GLN A 13 2.98 22.99 41.79
CA GLN A 13 2.48 24.33 41.44
C GLN A 13 3.36 25.09 40.43
N LEU A 14 4.57 24.60 40.12
CA LEU A 14 5.44 25.19 39.10
C LEU A 14 5.22 24.62 37.68
N ARG A 15 4.42 23.55 37.52
CA ARG A 15 4.11 22.97 36.19
C ARG A 15 2.77 23.42 35.60
N GLN A 16 1.94 24.15 36.34
CA GLN A 16 0.66 24.66 35.82
C GLN A 16 0.72 26.08 35.23
N ASP A 17 1.77 26.86 35.53
CA ASP A 17 1.93 28.22 35.00
C ASP A 17 2.85 28.29 33.76
N GLU A 18 3.61 27.23 33.44
CA GLU A 18 4.37 27.15 32.18
C GLU A 18 3.56 26.56 31.01
N ILE A 19 2.44 25.87 31.27
CA ILE A 19 1.56 25.35 30.21
C ILE A 19 0.57 26.42 29.71
N LYS A 20 0.38 27.53 30.46
CA LYS A 20 -0.55 28.61 30.08
C LYS A 20 0.04 29.75 29.25
N ASN A 21 1.35 29.73 28.94
CA ASN A 21 2.00 30.77 28.12
C ASN A 21 2.50 30.28 26.75
N ALA A 22 2.12 29.07 26.33
CA ALA A 22 2.37 28.56 24.98
C ALA A 22 1.11 28.57 24.07
N GLU A 23 -0.01 29.11 24.54
CA GLU A 23 -1.16 29.47 23.70
C GLU A 23 -0.90 30.84 23.05
N GLY A 24 -0.09 30.84 22.00
CA GLY A 24 0.25 32.03 21.24
C GLY A 24 0.81 31.67 19.86
N ASN A 25 -0.10 31.48 18.90
CA ASN A 25 0.14 31.39 17.46
C ASN A 25 0.99 30.22 16.94
N ILE A 26 0.36 29.06 16.79
CA ILE A 26 0.63 28.18 15.65
C ILE A 26 -0.73 27.81 15.06
N VAL A 27 -1.08 28.46 13.95
CA VAL A 27 -2.15 28.00 13.06
C VAL A 27 -1.56 26.81 12.31
N SER A 28 -1.89 25.61 12.78
CA SER A 28 -1.83 24.39 11.97
C SER A 28 -3.25 24.11 11.51
N GLU A 29 -3.46 24.10 10.20
CA GLU A 29 -4.70 23.65 9.60
C GLU A 29 -4.76 22.12 9.72
N GLU A 30 -5.16 21.61 10.88
CA GLU A 30 -5.65 20.25 11.01
C GLU A 30 -7.00 20.14 10.30
N HIS A 31 -6.98 19.69 9.05
CA HIS A 31 -8.18 19.20 8.36
C HIS A 31 -8.56 17.81 8.92
N GLN A 32 -8.99 17.75 10.18
CA GLN A 32 -9.84 16.65 10.64
C GLN A 32 -11.20 16.83 9.97
N GLN A 33 -11.42 16.16 8.84
CA GLN A 33 -12.77 15.97 8.31
C GLN A 33 -13.55 15.08 9.27
N SER A 34 -14.16 15.67 10.29
CA SER A 34 -15.23 15.01 11.04
C SER A 34 -16.32 14.62 10.05
N ILE A 35 -16.58 13.32 9.91
CA ILE A 35 -17.71 12.83 9.11
C ILE A 35 -18.98 13.43 9.69
N ASN A 36 -19.60 14.36 8.96
CA ASN A 36 -20.87 14.95 9.36
C ASN A 36 -21.96 13.87 9.24
N MET A 37 -22.29 13.22 10.35
CA MET A 37 -23.28 12.15 10.44
C MET A 37 -24.65 12.55 9.87
N GLU A 38 -25.02 13.84 10.00
CA GLU A 38 -26.24 14.39 9.40
C GLU A 38 -26.15 14.48 7.87
N SER A 39 -24.98 14.73 7.28
CA SER A 39 -24.81 14.76 5.82
C SER A 39 -24.78 13.36 5.23
N VAL A 40 -24.16 12.38 5.90
CA VAL A 40 -24.13 10.99 5.43
C VAL A 40 -25.53 10.35 5.51
N ILE A 41 -26.25 10.50 6.62
CA ILE A 41 -27.62 9.98 6.74
C ILE A 41 -28.60 10.73 5.82
N LYS A 42 -28.41 12.04 5.60
CA LYS A 42 -29.12 12.76 4.54
C LYS A 42 -28.80 12.18 3.16
N ASN A 43 -27.53 11.94 2.84
CA ASN A 43 -27.11 11.60 1.48
C ASN A 43 -27.35 10.14 1.10
N ILE A 44 -27.45 9.22 2.06
CA ILE A 44 -27.72 7.82 1.73
C ILE A 44 -29.16 7.65 1.18
N PHE A 45 -30.18 8.40 1.65
CA PHE A 45 -31.55 8.23 1.11
C PHE A 45 -32.48 9.45 1.02
N PHE A 46 -32.34 10.55 1.79
CA PHE A 46 -33.45 11.52 1.96
C PHE A 46 -33.08 13.01 2.07
N GLY A 47 -31.87 13.39 1.68
CA GLY A 47 -31.29 14.70 1.95
C GLY A 47 -31.31 15.74 0.83
N ARG A 48 -31.79 15.40 -0.36
CA ARG A 48 -31.91 16.37 -1.45
C ARG A 48 -33.18 17.21 -1.30
N LYS A 49 -33.10 18.48 -1.71
CA LYS A 49 -34.21 19.46 -1.72
C LYS A 49 -35.39 19.01 -2.61
N ASP A 50 -35.20 17.96 -3.43
CA ASP A 50 -36.15 17.38 -4.38
C ASP A 50 -36.50 15.91 -4.05
N SER A 51 -36.89 15.61 -2.81
CA SER A 51 -37.24 14.25 -2.36
C SER A 51 -38.41 13.59 -3.13
N ARG A 52 -39.21 14.35 -3.88
CA ARG A 52 -40.25 13.81 -4.77
C ARG A 52 -39.70 13.23 -6.08
N ASN A 53 -38.59 13.76 -6.61
CA ASN A 53 -37.96 13.22 -7.82
C ASN A 53 -37.17 11.94 -7.53
N LEU A 54 -36.54 11.84 -6.36
CA LEU A 54 -35.90 10.61 -5.87
C LEU A 54 -36.88 9.43 -5.80
N GLN A 55 -38.11 9.64 -5.29
CA GLN A 55 -39.12 8.58 -5.19
C GLN A 55 -39.53 7.95 -6.53
N MET A 56 -39.53 8.72 -7.63
CA MET A 56 -39.84 8.19 -8.98
C MET A 56 -38.62 7.52 -9.62
N ASN A 57 -37.42 8.06 -9.40
CA ASN A 57 -36.16 7.59 -10.02
C ASN A 57 -35.59 6.29 -9.41
N PHE A 58 -36.18 5.76 -8.34
CA PHE A 58 -35.88 4.41 -7.86
C PHE A 58 -36.65 3.32 -8.64
N PHE A 59 -37.85 3.64 -9.17
CA PHE A 59 -38.70 2.68 -9.88
C PHE A 59 -38.36 2.53 -11.36
N THR A 60 -37.63 3.50 -11.91
CA THR A 60 -37.12 3.48 -13.28
C THR A 60 -35.63 3.83 -13.27
N SER A 61 -34.82 3.02 -13.94
CA SER A 61 -33.38 3.21 -14.07
C SER A 61 -32.96 3.04 -15.54
N THR A 62 -31.71 3.35 -15.86
CA THR A 62 -31.22 3.21 -17.23
C THR A 62 -30.11 2.18 -17.29
N VAL A 63 -30.14 1.35 -18.34
CA VAL A 63 -29.04 0.46 -18.70
C VAL A 63 -28.46 0.92 -20.03
N THR A 64 -27.14 1.05 -20.08
CA THR A 64 -26.38 1.13 -21.32
C THR A 64 -25.77 -0.24 -21.60
N THR A 65 -26.00 -0.76 -22.79
CA THR A 65 -25.38 -2.01 -23.28
C THR A 65 -24.53 -1.72 -24.51
N THR A 66 -23.36 -2.34 -24.59
CA THR A 66 -22.55 -2.36 -25.81
C THR A 66 -22.33 -3.80 -26.22
N CYS A 67 -22.74 -4.17 -27.43
CA CYS A 67 -22.53 -5.50 -28.02
C CYS A 67 -21.77 -5.35 -29.33
N ASP A 68 -20.53 -5.83 -29.37
CA ASP A 68 -19.54 -5.50 -30.40
C ASP A 68 -19.49 -3.96 -30.64
N ASP A 69 -19.96 -3.47 -31.79
CA ASP A 69 -19.96 -2.04 -32.15
C ASP A 69 -21.30 -1.33 -31.90
N VAL A 70 -22.29 -2.02 -31.32
CA VAL A 70 -23.64 -1.51 -31.11
C VAL A 70 -23.84 -1.07 -29.67
N GLU A 71 -24.01 0.24 -29.45
CA GLU A 71 -24.38 0.81 -28.14
C GLU A 71 -25.88 1.12 -28.10
N LYS A 72 -26.54 0.74 -27.00
CA LYS A 72 -27.97 0.99 -26.77
C LYS A 72 -28.25 1.42 -25.34
N LYS A 73 -29.13 2.41 -25.20
CA LYS A 73 -29.61 2.90 -23.91
C LYS A 73 -31.08 2.51 -23.75
N SER A 74 -31.39 1.78 -22.67
CA SER A 74 -32.73 1.24 -22.41
C SER A 74 -33.20 1.61 -21.00
N GLU A 75 -34.45 2.03 -20.88
CA GLU A 75 -35.09 2.21 -19.57
C GLU A 75 -35.50 0.84 -19.00
N ILE A 76 -35.21 0.62 -17.72
CA ILE A 76 -35.56 -0.59 -16.98
C ILE A 76 -36.44 -0.23 -15.78
N THR A 77 -37.43 -1.09 -15.50
CA THR A 77 -38.37 -0.90 -14.38
C THR A 77 -38.02 -1.80 -13.20
N PHE A 78 -38.09 -1.24 -11.99
CA PHE A 78 -37.73 -1.90 -10.72
C PHE A 78 -38.48 -3.22 -10.55
N ALA A 79 -37.74 -4.26 -10.15
CA ALA A 79 -38.23 -5.61 -9.90
C ALA A 79 -38.93 -6.33 -11.08
N LEU A 80 -39.08 -5.69 -12.24
CA LEU A 80 -39.58 -6.32 -13.46
C LEU A 80 -38.45 -6.88 -14.32
N SER A 81 -38.76 -7.90 -15.11
CA SER A 81 -37.87 -8.40 -16.16
C SER A 81 -38.00 -7.54 -17.40
N ASN A 82 -36.89 -6.93 -17.83
CA ASN A 82 -36.83 -6.05 -19.00
C ASN A 82 -36.05 -6.77 -20.10
N GLU A 83 -36.67 -7.02 -21.25
CA GLU A 83 -36.04 -7.70 -22.38
C GLU A 83 -35.48 -6.66 -23.35
N ILE A 84 -34.20 -6.82 -23.71
CA ILE A 84 -33.44 -5.85 -24.51
C ILE A 84 -32.84 -6.57 -25.72
N ASP A 85 -32.99 -5.94 -26.87
CA ASP A 85 -32.29 -6.25 -28.12
C ASP A 85 -31.00 -5.45 -28.14
N VAL A 86 -29.84 -6.08 -28.16
CA VAL A 86 -28.53 -5.44 -28.01
C VAL A 86 -27.75 -5.39 -29.33
N ASP A 87 -28.10 -6.20 -30.33
CA ASP A 87 -27.43 -6.25 -31.63
C ASP A 87 -28.19 -5.53 -32.76
N ASN A 88 -29.42 -5.04 -32.47
CA ASN A 88 -30.35 -4.43 -33.41
C ASN A 88 -30.79 -5.35 -34.56
N ASN A 89 -30.82 -6.66 -34.32
CA ASN A 89 -31.31 -7.64 -35.26
C ASN A 89 -32.58 -8.32 -34.74
N GLU A 90 -33.73 -7.76 -35.11
CA GLU A 90 -35.04 -8.28 -34.71
C GLU A 90 -35.34 -9.71 -35.22
N ASN A 91 -34.51 -10.28 -36.10
CA ASN A 91 -34.67 -11.64 -36.62
C ASN A 91 -33.95 -12.71 -35.78
N THR A 92 -33.13 -12.31 -34.82
CA THR A 92 -32.38 -13.20 -33.91
C THR A 92 -32.91 -13.10 -32.47
N GLY A 93 -32.38 -13.92 -31.57
CA GLY A 93 -32.87 -13.98 -30.19
C GLY A 93 -34.30 -14.50 -30.03
N ILE A 94 -34.87 -14.28 -28.85
CA ILE A 94 -36.24 -14.69 -28.50
C ILE A 94 -37.17 -13.49 -28.69
N ASN A 95 -38.00 -13.52 -29.74
CA ASN A 95 -38.86 -12.39 -30.14
C ASN A 95 -38.07 -11.11 -30.47
N GLY A 96 -36.88 -11.23 -31.07
CA GLY A 96 -36.03 -10.08 -31.37
C GLY A 96 -35.46 -9.43 -30.11
N LYS A 97 -35.09 -10.24 -29.10
CA LYS A 97 -34.48 -9.83 -27.83
C LYS A 97 -33.37 -10.81 -27.43
N ASP A 98 -32.30 -10.28 -26.89
CA ASP A 98 -31.05 -11.04 -26.69
C ASP A 98 -30.68 -11.18 -25.21
N ILE A 99 -31.10 -10.23 -24.37
CA ILE A 99 -30.90 -10.29 -22.93
C ILE A 99 -32.17 -9.98 -22.15
N ARG A 100 -32.24 -10.48 -20.93
CA ARG A 100 -33.24 -10.11 -19.92
C ARG A 100 -32.54 -9.54 -18.69
N VAL A 101 -32.94 -8.36 -18.27
CA VAL A 101 -32.35 -7.62 -17.16
C VAL A 101 -33.38 -7.36 -16.07
N GLN A 102 -33.02 -7.65 -14.82
CA GLN A 102 -33.78 -7.30 -13.63
C GLN A 102 -32.89 -6.54 -12.67
N TYR A 103 -33.43 -5.51 -12.01
CA TYR A 103 -32.72 -4.82 -10.93
C TYR A 103 -33.56 -4.73 -9.66
N LEU A 104 -32.85 -4.76 -8.53
CA LEU A 104 -33.41 -4.70 -7.18
C LEU A 104 -32.58 -3.75 -6.32
N ILE A 105 -33.28 -3.12 -5.38
CA ILE A 105 -32.70 -2.28 -4.33
C ILE A 105 -33.26 -2.83 -3.03
N LEU A 106 -32.38 -3.31 -2.16
CA LEU A 106 -32.75 -3.98 -0.91
C LEU A 106 -32.07 -3.27 0.27
N PRO A 107 -32.75 -3.13 1.42
CA PRO A 107 -32.08 -2.68 2.63
C PRO A 107 -31.02 -3.72 3.05
N TYR A 108 -29.86 -3.23 3.48
CA TYR A 108 -28.80 -4.04 4.06
C TYR A 108 -28.74 -3.80 5.56
N PHE A 109 -28.77 -4.87 6.35
CA PHE A 109 -28.77 -4.79 7.81
C PHE A 109 -28.09 -6.00 8.42
N LEU A 110 -26.99 -5.77 9.15
CA LEU A 110 -26.32 -6.79 9.96
C LEU A 110 -26.27 -6.33 11.42
N PRO A 111 -26.89 -7.06 12.35
CA PRO A 111 -26.94 -6.66 13.76
C PRO A 111 -25.71 -7.07 14.59
N SER A 112 -24.82 -7.92 14.07
CA SER A 112 -23.67 -8.50 14.78
C SER A 112 -22.63 -9.05 13.79
N PRO A 113 -21.32 -9.02 14.11
CA PRO A 113 -20.67 -8.49 15.33
C PRO A 113 -20.70 -6.96 15.43
N GLU A 114 -20.73 -6.25 14.31
CA GLU A 114 -20.81 -4.79 14.22
C GLU A 114 -22.17 -4.39 13.64
N PHE A 115 -22.87 -3.45 14.28
CA PHE A 115 -24.12 -2.93 13.75
C PHE A 115 -23.86 -2.21 12.43
N THR A 116 -24.29 -2.83 11.33
CA THR A 116 -24.06 -2.34 9.97
C THR A 116 -25.39 -2.11 9.28
N PHE A 117 -25.51 -0.97 8.58
CA PHE A 117 -26.69 -0.70 7.77
C PHE A 117 -26.31 -0.08 6.42
N GLY A 118 -27.14 -0.30 5.40
CA GLY A 118 -26.87 0.17 4.05
C GLY A 118 -27.97 -0.17 3.05
N ALA A 119 -27.61 -0.20 1.78
CA ALA A 119 -28.42 -0.78 0.72
C ALA A 119 -27.59 -1.62 -0.24
N VAL A 120 -28.23 -2.66 -0.74
CA VAL A 120 -27.76 -3.52 -1.83
C VAL A 120 -28.45 -3.10 -3.12
N PHE A 121 -27.65 -2.84 -4.15
CA PHE A 121 -28.09 -2.57 -5.51
C PHE A 121 -27.70 -3.78 -6.35
N SER A 122 -28.67 -4.56 -6.78
CA SER A 122 -28.43 -5.80 -7.51
C SER A 122 -28.98 -5.73 -8.93
N VAL A 123 -28.20 -6.25 -9.87
CA VAL A 123 -28.57 -6.41 -11.27
C VAL A 123 -28.38 -7.87 -11.64
N SER A 124 -29.41 -8.48 -12.21
CA SER A 124 -29.36 -9.84 -12.78
C SER A 124 -29.55 -9.75 -14.29
N VAL A 125 -28.68 -10.41 -15.03
CA VAL A 125 -28.70 -10.44 -16.50
C VAL A 125 -28.74 -11.88 -16.95
N GLU A 126 -29.68 -12.23 -17.82
CA GLU A 126 -29.81 -13.53 -18.47
C GLU A 126 -29.66 -13.35 -19.97
N ARG A 127 -28.72 -14.10 -20.56
CA ARG A 127 -28.53 -14.19 -22.01
C ARG A 127 -29.58 -15.13 -22.60
N ILE A 128 -30.48 -14.59 -23.41
CA ILE A 128 -31.56 -15.33 -24.06
C ILE A 128 -31.31 -15.53 -25.56
N GLY A 129 -30.48 -14.67 -26.17
CA GLY A 129 -29.97 -14.80 -27.53
C GLY A 129 -28.67 -15.61 -27.58
N GLU A 130 -28.64 -16.65 -28.41
CA GLU A 130 -27.44 -17.51 -28.57
C GLU A 130 -26.46 -16.96 -29.60
N GLU A 131 -26.92 -16.11 -30.52
CA GLU A 131 -26.08 -15.48 -31.53
C GLU A 131 -25.05 -14.50 -30.95
N ILE A 132 -25.35 -13.82 -29.84
CA ILE A 132 -24.43 -12.88 -29.20
C ILE A 132 -23.41 -13.56 -28.28
N LYS A 133 -23.47 -14.89 -28.10
CA LYS A 133 -22.67 -15.63 -27.10
C LYS A 133 -21.18 -15.27 -27.10
N ASP A 134 -20.59 -15.13 -28.30
CA ASP A 134 -19.15 -14.94 -28.49
C ASP A 134 -18.79 -13.46 -28.85
N SER A 135 -19.73 -12.54 -28.65
CA SER A 135 -19.52 -11.11 -28.89
C SER A 135 -18.75 -10.43 -27.74
N ALA A 136 -18.12 -9.29 -28.03
CA ALA A 136 -17.73 -8.37 -26.95
C ALA A 136 -19.02 -7.81 -26.34
N PHE A 137 -19.14 -7.79 -25.01
CA PHE A 137 -20.33 -7.29 -24.36
C PHE A 137 -20.02 -6.50 -23.10
N SER A 138 -20.69 -5.37 -22.92
CA SER A 138 -20.72 -4.66 -21.66
C SER A 138 -22.13 -4.22 -21.31
N LEU A 139 -22.42 -4.17 -20.02
CA LEU A 139 -23.67 -3.66 -19.47
C LEU A 139 -23.34 -2.77 -18.27
N SER A 140 -23.91 -1.56 -18.24
CA SER A 140 -23.80 -0.63 -17.13
C SER A 140 -25.18 -0.10 -16.77
N ALA A 141 -25.66 -0.42 -15.56
CA ALA A 141 -26.89 0.11 -15.01
C ALA A 141 -26.56 1.33 -14.12
N THR A 142 -27.23 2.45 -14.37
CA THR A 142 -27.20 3.62 -13.48
C THR A 142 -28.53 3.74 -12.74
N ILE A 143 -28.44 3.75 -11.41
CA ILE A 143 -29.58 3.67 -10.49
C ILE A 143 -29.59 4.92 -9.61
N ALA A 144 -30.80 5.34 -9.19
CA ALA A 144 -30.99 6.45 -8.26
C ALA A 144 -30.37 7.77 -8.75
N ASP A 145 -30.77 8.22 -9.95
CA ASP A 145 -30.30 9.49 -10.55
C ASP A 145 -28.79 9.53 -10.82
N ASN A 146 -28.26 8.41 -11.34
CA ASN A 146 -26.83 8.17 -11.61
C ASN A 146 -25.92 8.14 -10.37
N LEU A 147 -26.50 8.14 -9.15
CA LEU A 147 -25.73 8.05 -7.92
C LEU A 147 -24.92 6.75 -7.85
N ILE A 148 -25.46 5.65 -8.38
CA ILE A 148 -24.82 4.33 -8.31
C ILE A 148 -24.76 3.72 -9.69
N SER A 149 -23.60 3.17 -10.02
CA SER A 149 -23.40 2.33 -11.20
C SER A 149 -23.09 0.89 -10.78
N VAL A 150 -23.66 -0.07 -11.51
CA VAL A 150 -23.35 -1.49 -11.40
C VAL A 150 -23.35 -2.09 -12.80
N GLY A 151 -22.33 -2.85 -13.14
CA GLY A 151 -22.20 -3.37 -14.50
C GLY A 151 -21.14 -4.44 -14.64
N TYR A 152 -20.99 -4.95 -15.85
CA TYR A 152 -19.91 -5.86 -16.17
C TYR A 152 -19.48 -5.73 -17.64
N GLU A 153 -18.28 -6.21 -17.94
CA GLU A 153 -17.76 -6.38 -19.30
C GLU A 153 -17.23 -7.81 -19.47
N SER A 154 -17.54 -8.38 -20.63
CA SER A 154 -17.05 -9.64 -21.16
C SER A 154 -16.33 -9.33 -22.49
N PRO A 155 -14.99 -9.30 -22.52
CA PRO A 155 -14.25 -8.95 -23.73
C PRO A 155 -14.29 -10.07 -24.77
N LYS A 156 -14.15 -9.71 -26.05
CA LYS A 156 -14.06 -10.68 -27.15
C LYS A 156 -12.68 -11.33 -27.21
N GLN A 157 -12.60 -12.62 -26.91
CA GLN A 157 -11.40 -13.44 -26.98
C GLN A 157 -11.76 -14.86 -27.41
N SER A 158 -10.80 -15.63 -27.93
CA SER A 158 -11.04 -16.96 -28.54
C SER A 158 -11.70 -17.99 -27.62
N SER A 159 -11.55 -17.86 -26.30
CA SER A 159 -12.15 -18.74 -25.30
C SER A 159 -13.23 -18.06 -24.46
N ASN A 160 -13.45 -16.74 -24.61
CA ASN A 160 -14.38 -16.02 -23.75
C ASN A 160 -15.80 -16.01 -24.33
N GLU A 161 -16.79 -15.98 -23.46
CA GLU A 161 -18.20 -15.91 -23.86
C GLU A 161 -18.97 -15.02 -22.89
N ILE A 162 -20.09 -14.47 -23.33
CA ILE A 162 -21.03 -13.78 -22.43
C ILE A 162 -21.67 -14.84 -21.51
N PRO A 163 -21.66 -14.64 -20.17
CA PRO A 163 -22.31 -15.56 -19.24
C PRO A 163 -23.77 -15.83 -19.62
N LYS A 164 -24.21 -17.08 -19.46
CA LYS A 164 -25.63 -17.44 -19.62
C LYS A 164 -26.49 -16.66 -18.63
N ARG A 165 -26.01 -16.54 -17.40
CA ARG A 165 -26.59 -15.70 -16.36
C ARG A 165 -25.49 -15.04 -15.56
N ILE A 166 -25.75 -13.84 -15.07
CA ILE A 166 -24.86 -13.18 -14.12
C ILE A 166 -25.67 -12.39 -13.11
N GLN A 167 -25.32 -12.56 -11.84
CA GLN A 167 -25.81 -11.70 -10.76
C GLN A 167 -24.68 -10.79 -10.32
N LEU A 168 -24.99 -9.51 -10.21
CA LEU A 168 -24.09 -8.46 -9.77
C LEU A 168 -24.74 -7.76 -8.58
N SER A 169 -23.95 -7.34 -7.60
CA SER A 169 -24.42 -6.36 -6.64
C SER A 169 -23.32 -5.44 -6.16
N THR A 170 -23.72 -4.20 -5.87
CA THR A 170 -22.92 -3.24 -5.10
C THR A 170 -23.71 -2.91 -3.85
N THR A 171 -23.08 -3.08 -2.70
CA THR A 171 -23.65 -2.76 -1.39
C THR A 171 -22.86 -1.60 -0.82
N ALA A 172 -23.53 -0.49 -0.54
CA ALA A 172 -22.94 0.62 0.21
C ALA A 172 -23.43 0.51 1.66
N PHE A 173 -22.52 0.53 2.63
CA PHE A 173 -22.85 0.35 4.04
C PHE A 173 -22.03 1.26 4.96
N ILE A 174 -22.56 1.46 6.16
CA ILE A 174 -21.89 2.16 7.25
C ILE A 174 -21.99 1.36 8.55
N GLU A 175 -20.98 1.54 9.39
CA GLU A 175 -20.83 0.94 10.72
C GLU A 175 -20.76 2.09 11.75
N PRO A 176 -21.91 2.53 12.28
CA PRO A 176 -21.98 3.75 13.08
C PRO A 176 -21.20 3.69 14.40
N ILE A 177 -20.99 2.49 14.94
CA ILE A 177 -20.27 2.28 16.19
C ILE A 177 -18.79 2.61 16.00
N ASP A 178 -18.22 2.15 14.89
CA ASP A 178 -16.81 2.35 14.57
C ASP A 178 -16.55 3.63 13.76
N GLY A 179 -17.61 4.24 13.22
CA GLY A 179 -17.51 5.42 12.37
C GLY A 179 -16.96 5.11 10.98
N THR A 180 -16.98 3.84 10.58
CA THR A 180 -16.42 3.33 9.34
C THR A 180 -17.49 3.21 8.26
N THR A 181 -17.05 3.24 7.01
CA THR A 181 -17.89 3.05 5.83
C THR A 181 -17.25 2.03 4.92
N GLY A 182 -18.06 1.35 4.12
CA GLY A 182 -17.52 0.38 3.20
C GLY A 182 -18.42 0.13 2.01
N MET A 183 -17.87 -0.62 1.07
CA MET A 183 -18.60 -1.17 -0.05
C MET A 183 -18.30 -2.64 -0.22
N SER A 184 -19.34 -3.40 -0.52
CA SER A 184 -19.22 -4.80 -0.89
C SER A 184 -19.71 -4.99 -2.31
N PHE A 185 -19.00 -5.79 -3.07
CA PHE A 185 -19.26 -6.10 -4.46
C PHE A 185 -19.44 -7.60 -4.57
N TYR A 186 -20.40 -8.03 -5.35
CA TYR A 186 -20.67 -9.44 -5.60
C TYR A 186 -20.82 -9.67 -7.09
N ILE A 187 -20.21 -10.73 -7.59
CA ILE A 187 -20.36 -11.22 -8.95
C ILE A 187 -20.54 -12.73 -8.91
N SER A 188 -21.55 -13.24 -9.62
CA SER A 188 -21.80 -14.67 -9.77
C SER A 188 -22.16 -14.99 -11.21
N PRO A 189 -21.16 -15.30 -12.06
CA PRO A 189 -21.38 -15.62 -13.45
C PRO A 189 -21.61 -17.14 -13.65
N SER A 190 -22.63 -17.48 -14.42
CA SER A 190 -22.95 -18.85 -14.82
C SER A 190 -22.79 -18.98 -16.33
N TYR A 191 -22.10 -20.03 -16.75
CA TYR A 191 -21.84 -20.36 -18.15
C TYR A 191 -22.56 -21.66 -18.53
N ASP A 192 -22.77 -21.89 -19.82
CA ASP A 192 -23.35 -23.17 -20.30
C ASP A 192 -22.33 -24.32 -20.19
N GLU A 193 -21.05 -23.97 -20.34
CA GLU A 193 -19.90 -24.86 -20.15
C GLU A 193 -19.14 -24.50 -18.86
N ASN A 194 -17.83 -24.79 -18.80
CA ASN A 194 -17.01 -24.42 -17.65
C ASN A 194 -16.56 -22.94 -17.70
N GLN A 195 -16.05 -22.46 -16.57
CA GLN A 195 -15.54 -21.09 -16.39
C GLN A 195 -14.06 -20.93 -16.81
N GLU A 196 -13.39 -22.02 -17.20
CA GLU A 196 -11.95 -22.01 -17.47
C GLU A 196 -11.62 -21.09 -18.65
N GLY A 197 -10.68 -20.17 -18.46
CA GLY A 197 -10.27 -19.20 -19.48
C GLY A 197 -11.34 -18.16 -19.88
N LYS A 198 -12.45 -18.07 -19.15
CA LYS A 198 -13.44 -16.98 -19.28
C LYS A 198 -12.96 -15.75 -18.53
N GLN A 199 -13.10 -14.57 -19.10
CA GLN A 199 -12.71 -13.31 -18.46
C GLN A 199 -13.95 -12.45 -18.22
N ILE A 200 -14.03 -11.84 -17.04
CA ILE A 200 -15.08 -10.88 -16.73
C ILE A 200 -14.54 -9.74 -15.88
N THR A 201 -15.06 -8.54 -16.12
CA THR A 201 -14.79 -7.37 -15.27
C THR A 201 -16.10 -6.89 -14.69
N LEU A 202 -16.23 -6.86 -13.36
CA LEU A 202 -17.29 -6.18 -12.64
C LEU A 202 -16.97 -4.69 -12.54
N PHE A 203 -17.95 -3.82 -12.76
CA PHE A 203 -17.84 -2.40 -12.47
C PHE A 203 -18.86 -2.00 -11.42
N GLY A 204 -18.45 -1.12 -10.52
CA GLY A 204 -19.32 -0.48 -9.57
C GLY A 204 -18.87 0.95 -9.31
N GLY A 205 -19.77 1.81 -8.87
CA GLY A 205 -19.39 3.17 -8.58
C GLY A 205 -20.42 3.93 -7.78
N PHE A 206 -19.96 5.02 -7.21
CA PHE A 206 -20.74 6.00 -6.48
C PHE A 206 -20.36 7.40 -6.98
N ASP A 207 -21.35 8.17 -7.43
CA ASP A 207 -21.19 9.52 -7.97
C ASP A 207 -22.06 10.49 -7.16
N ASP A 208 -21.47 11.13 -6.16
CA ASP A 208 -22.07 12.26 -5.45
C ASP A 208 -21.41 13.56 -5.92
N ASP A 209 -22.08 14.69 -5.70
CA ASP A 209 -21.72 16.01 -6.21
C ASP A 209 -20.27 16.42 -5.84
N ASN A 210 -19.72 15.88 -4.75
CA ASN A 210 -18.38 16.21 -4.24
C ASN A 210 -17.30 15.17 -4.54
N VAL A 211 -17.68 13.89 -4.66
CA VAL A 211 -16.74 12.76 -4.74
C VAL A 211 -17.31 11.69 -5.65
N LYS A 212 -16.53 11.33 -6.68
CA LYS A 212 -16.80 10.17 -7.52
C LYS A 212 -15.87 9.04 -7.12
N ARG A 213 -16.42 7.85 -6.99
CA ARG A 213 -15.66 6.63 -6.76
C ARG A 213 -16.07 5.60 -7.80
N SER A 214 -15.11 5.04 -8.51
CA SER A 214 -15.33 3.94 -9.44
C SER A 214 -14.43 2.76 -9.11
N TYR A 215 -14.97 1.57 -9.30
CA TYR A 215 -14.36 0.30 -8.99
C TYR A 215 -14.48 -0.60 -10.21
N ALA A 216 -13.38 -1.23 -10.59
CA ALA A 216 -13.35 -2.26 -11.60
C ALA A 216 -12.63 -3.49 -11.04
N PHE A 217 -13.25 -4.66 -11.14
CA PHE A 217 -12.69 -5.92 -10.65
C PHE A 217 -12.68 -6.94 -11.78
N GLY A 218 -11.50 -7.17 -12.35
CA GLY A 218 -11.26 -8.14 -13.42
C GLY A 218 -10.88 -9.50 -12.87
N PHE A 219 -11.45 -10.56 -13.44
CA PHE A 219 -11.24 -11.95 -13.04
C PHE A 219 -10.84 -12.80 -14.24
N LEU A 220 -9.80 -13.61 -14.07
CA LEU A 220 -9.37 -14.62 -15.03
C LEU A 220 -8.91 -15.90 -14.28
N PRO A 221 -9.68 -17.00 -14.31
CA PRO A 221 -11.01 -17.12 -14.91
C PRO A 221 -12.10 -16.33 -14.14
N ALA A 222 -13.23 -16.11 -14.81
CA ALA A 222 -14.44 -15.55 -14.22
C ALA A 222 -14.93 -16.47 -13.08
N SER A 223 -15.18 -15.88 -11.91
CA SER A 223 -15.45 -16.61 -10.68
C SER A 223 -16.56 -15.95 -9.87
N ASP A 224 -17.30 -16.77 -9.11
CA ASP A 224 -18.16 -16.23 -8.06
C ASP A 224 -17.26 -15.62 -6.98
N THR A 225 -17.38 -14.31 -6.79
CA THR A 225 -16.53 -13.59 -5.84
C THR A 225 -17.34 -12.53 -5.10
N GLN A 226 -17.13 -12.46 -3.79
CA GLN A 226 -17.50 -11.32 -2.97
C GLN A 226 -16.26 -10.56 -2.54
N ILE A 227 -16.27 -9.25 -2.75
CA ILE A 227 -15.20 -8.32 -2.39
C ILE A 227 -15.78 -7.29 -1.43
N THR A 228 -15.16 -7.09 -0.28
CA THR A 228 -15.56 -6.07 0.68
C THR A 228 -14.38 -5.15 0.95
N LEU A 229 -14.61 -3.86 0.76
CA LEU A 229 -13.67 -2.78 1.02
C LEU A 229 -14.23 -1.96 2.18
N ARG A 230 -13.49 -1.84 3.26
CA ARG A 230 -13.92 -1.10 4.46
C ARG A 230 -12.84 -0.10 4.85
N SER A 231 -13.24 1.14 5.13
CA SER A 231 -12.33 2.13 5.72
C SER A 231 -12.02 1.73 7.15
N THR A 232 -10.78 1.87 7.60
CA THR A 232 -10.45 1.71 9.03
C THR A 232 -10.57 3.05 9.79
N LYS A 233 -10.26 3.04 11.09
CA LYS A 233 -10.14 4.27 11.90
C LYS A 233 -8.86 5.05 11.57
N GLU A 234 -7.86 4.40 10.99
CA GLU A 234 -6.62 5.00 10.54
C GLU A 234 -6.84 5.62 9.15
N PRO A 235 -6.48 6.90 8.95
CA PRO A 235 -6.57 7.55 7.64
C PRO A 235 -5.79 6.76 6.58
N ASP A 236 -6.35 6.67 5.37
CA ASP A 236 -5.76 6.00 4.21
C ASP A 236 -5.43 4.49 4.35
N LYS A 237 -5.79 3.87 5.48
CA LYS A 237 -5.76 2.41 5.67
C LYS A 237 -7.13 1.79 5.38
N TRP A 238 -7.12 0.80 4.49
CA TRP A 238 -8.32 0.10 4.04
C TRP A 238 -8.21 -1.39 4.32
N GLU A 239 -9.31 -1.97 4.77
CA GLU A 239 -9.49 -3.41 4.91
C GLU A 239 -10.10 -3.98 3.62
N TYR A 240 -9.49 -5.05 3.15
CA TYR A 240 -9.85 -5.82 1.97
C TYR A 240 -10.23 -7.23 2.43
N ILE A 241 -11.45 -7.65 2.13
CA ILE A 241 -11.92 -9.02 2.40
C ILE A 241 -12.43 -9.57 1.08
N LEU A 242 -11.81 -10.63 0.60
CA LEU A 242 -12.16 -11.28 -0.66
C LEU A 242 -12.46 -12.75 -0.40
N THR A 243 -13.58 -13.20 -0.93
CA THR A 243 -13.99 -14.60 -0.89
C THR A 243 -14.37 -15.02 -2.30
N ARG A 244 -13.86 -16.17 -2.72
CA ARG A 244 -13.99 -16.71 -4.07
C ARG A 244 -14.48 -18.14 -3.98
N ASP A 245 -15.55 -18.47 -4.68
CA ASP A 245 -16.13 -19.82 -4.72
C ASP A 245 -15.89 -20.47 -6.09
N THR A 246 -14.69 -21.01 -6.28
CA THR A 246 -14.32 -21.77 -7.48
C THR A 246 -13.05 -22.59 -7.26
N PRO A 247 -12.89 -23.75 -7.91
CA PRO A 247 -11.66 -24.54 -7.82
C PRO A 247 -10.51 -23.99 -8.67
N TYR A 248 -10.73 -23.00 -9.55
CA TYR A 248 -9.71 -22.54 -10.51
C TYR A 248 -8.84 -21.39 -9.98
N GLU A 249 -7.51 -21.54 -9.97
CA GLU A 249 -6.60 -20.43 -9.66
C GLU A 249 -6.97 -19.18 -10.47
N THR A 250 -7.25 -18.08 -9.76
CA THR A 250 -7.84 -16.87 -10.35
C THR A 250 -6.91 -15.69 -10.13
N ILE A 251 -6.62 -14.96 -11.19
CA ILE A 251 -5.98 -13.64 -11.10
C ILE A 251 -7.08 -12.61 -10.92
N LEU A 252 -6.97 -11.83 -9.85
CA LEU A 252 -7.82 -10.66 -9.60
C LEU A 252 -7.04 -9.39 -9.93
N THR A 253 -7.66 -8.49 -10.69
CA THR A 253 -7.20 -7.10 -10.85
C THR A 253 -8.27 -6.15 -10.35
N ALA A 254 -8.01 -5.44 -9.26
CA ALA A 254 -8.89 -4.43 -8.69
C ALA A 254 -8.36 -3.02 -8.98
N GLU A 255 -9.13 -2.21 -9.68
CA GLU A 255 -8.84 -0.80 -9.94
C GLU A 255 -9.84 0.07 -9.20
N MET A 256 -9.33 0.98 -8.38
CA MET A 256 -10.10 1.87 -7.53
C MET A 256 -9.71 3.30 -7.85
N THR A 257 -10.67 4.09 -8.33
CA THR A 257 -10.47 5.49 -8.67
C THR A 257 -11.35 6.36 -7.80
N LYS A 258 -10.76 7.39 -7.18
CA LYS A 258 -11.44 8.44 -6.44
C LYS A 258 -11.14 9.78 -7.12
N THR A 259 -12.19 10.47 -7.54
CA THR A 259 -12.09 11.80 -8.16
C THR A 259 -12.83 12.82 -7.30
N THR A 260 -12.16 13.93 -7.01
CA THR A 260 -12.69 15.15 -6.38
C THR A 260 -12.60 16.30 -7.38
N GLU A 261 -13.08 17.50 -7.03
CA GLU A 261 -12.94 18.69 -7.92
C GLU A 261 -11.48 18.99 -8.29
N ASP A 262 -10.56 18.80 -7.34
CA ASP A 262 -9.15 19.19 -7.47
C ASP A 262 -8.19 18.05 -7.84
N SER A 263 -8.62 16.78 -7.72
CA SER A 263 -7.70 15.65 -7.86
C SER A 263 -8.38 14.36 -8.32
N SER A 264 -7.64 13.50 -9.01
CA SER A 264 -8.05 12.12 -9.27
C SER A 264 -6.93 11.18 -8.82
N LYS A 265 -7.29 10.18 -8.03
CA LYS A 265 -6.37 9.17 -7.50
C LYS A 265 -6.82 7.81 -7.96
N THR A 266 -5.93 7.05 -8.57
CA THR A 266 -6.16 5.66 -8.97
C THR A 266 -5.18 4.75 -8.27
N THR A 267 -5.69 3.67 -7.69
CA THR A 267 -4.91 2.57 -7.12
C THR A 267 -5.34 1.30 -7.81
N LYS A 268 -4.38 0.57 -8.38
CA LYS A 268 -4.61 -0.73 -8.99
C LYS A 268 -3.87 -1.79 -8.18
N LEU A 269 -4.58 -2.85 -7.84
CA LEU A 269 -4.12 -3.99 -7.07
C LEU A 269 -4.30 -5.24 -7.93
N THR A 270 -3.22 -5.99 -8.15
CA THR A 270 -3.29 -7.30 -8.79
C THR A 270 -2.89 -8.36 -7.79
N ILE A 271 -3.78 -9.34 -7.55
CA ILE A 271 -3.53 -10.53 -6.74
C ILE A 271 -3.42 -11.71 -7.70
N ASP A 272 -2.21 -12.25 -7.82
CA ASP A 272 -1.97 -13.47 -8.59
C ASP A 272 -2.25 -14.69 -7.71
N SER A 273 -3.06 -15.62 -8.22
CA SER A 273 -3.52 -16.82 -7.50
C SER A 273 -4.36 -16.51 -6.25
N LEU A 274 -5.47 -15.77 -6.44
CA LEU A 274 -6.44 -15.44 -5.39
C LEU A 274 -6.94 -16.72 -4.68
N PRO A 275 -6.74 -16.85 -3.35
CA PRO A 275 -7.22 -18.00 -2.58
C PRO A 275 -8.75 -18.00 -2.46
N GLU A 276 -9.32 -19.05 -1.86
CA GLU A 276 -10.76 -19.09 -1.54
C GLU A 276 -11.19 -17.97 -0.60
N GLU A 277 -10.33 -17.60 0.35
CA GLU A 277 -10.54 -16.48 1.26
C GLU A 277 -9.21 -15.77 1.53
N ILE A 278 -9.23 -14.45 1.47
CA ILE A 278 -8.13 -13.59 1.88
C ILE A 278 -8.69 -12.32 2.52
N SER A 279 -8.15 -11.97 3.68
CA SER A 279 -8.50 -10.75 4.42
C SER A 279 -7.22 -10.06 4.88
N PHE A 280 -7.10 -8.77 4.59
CA PHE A 280 -5.98 -7.96 5.05
C PHE A 280 -6.33 -6.47 5.11
N ALA A 281 -5.61 -5.74 5.96
CA ALA A 281 -5.58 -4.28 5.93
C ALA A 281 -4.31 -3.80 5.22
N LEU A 282 -4.41 -2.72 4.46
CA LEU A 282 -3.29 -2.13 3.74
C LEU A 282 -3.35 -0.60 3.84
N ALA A 283 -2.25 0.01 4.27
CA ALA A 283 -1.98 1.44 4.19
C ALA A 283 -0.69 1.66 3.39
N LEU A 284 -0.71 2.65 2.51
CA LEU A 284 0.43 2.95 1.64
C LEU A 284 0.66 4.46 1.58
N THR A 285 1.75 4.90 2.20
CA THR A 285 2.28 6.24 2.03
C THR A 285 3.46 6.16 1.06
N PRO A 286 3.37 6.84 -0.09
CA PRO A 286 4.33 6.69 -1.17
C PRO A 286 5.76 7.17 -0.85
N PHE A 287 6.75 6.73 -1.64
CA PHE A 287 8.14 7.22 -1.57
C PHE A 287 8.22 8.68 -2.02
N SER A 288 8.19 9.60 -1.05
CA SER A 288 8.41 11.03 -1.29
C SER A 288 9.80 11.47 -0.83
N SER A 289 10.18 12.71 -1.13
CA SER A 289 11.37 13.32 -0.52
C SER A 289 11.27 13.45 1.00
N GLU A 290 10.05 13.43 1.55
CA GLU A 290 9.79 13.51 2.98
C GLU A 290 9.65 12.12 3.63
N GLY A 291 9.70 11.05 2.84
CA GLY A 291 9.56 9.67 3.30
C GLY A 291 8.34 8.95 2.74
N GLY A 292 8.12 7.73 3.21
CA GLY A 292 6.99 6.87 2.87
C GLY A 292 6.85 5.70 3.85
N SER A 293 5.73 4.98 3.76
CA SER A 293 5.43 3.82 4.58
C SER A 293 4.55 2.78 3.87
N ILE A 294 4.67 1.53 4.28
CA ILE A 294 3.79 0.42 3.93
C ILE A 294 3.37 -0.23 5.24
N GLU A 295 2.07 -0.33 5.45
CA GLU A 295 1.51 -1.12 6.54
C GLU A 295 0.57 -2.15 5.98
N TYR A 296 0.80 -3.40 6.35
CA TYR A 296 0.00 -4.55 5.97
C TYR A 296 -0.23 -5.42 7.19
N GLU A 297 -1.47 -5.86 7.39
CA GLU A 297 -1.85 -6.74 8.49
C GLU A 297 -2.85 -7.80 8.02
N SER A 298 -2.61 -9.04 8.42
CA SER A 298 -3.54 -10.15 8.24
C SER A 298 -3.48 -11.14 9.41
N SER A 299 -4.49 -11.98 9.51
CA SER A 299 -4.54 -13.10 10.45
C SER A 299 -3.64 -14.27 10.05
N SER A 300 -3.29 -14.38 8.76
CA SER A 300 -2.57 -15.51 8.16
C SER A 300 -1.55 -15.03 7.13
N MET A 301 -0.57 -15.88 6.81
CA MET A 301 0.30 -15.68 5.65
C MET A 301 -0.39 -16.21 4.39
N TYR A 302 -0.13 -15.57 3.25
CA TYR A 302 -0.64 -16.05 1.96
C TYR A 302 0.50 -16.16 0.95
N TYR A 303 0.60 -17.32 0.30
CA TYR A 303 1.53 -17.54 -0.81
C TYR A 303 0.99 -16.93 -2.12
N VAL A 304 0.77 -15.61 -2.08
CA VAL A 304 0.27 -14.81 -3.20
C VAL A 304 1.18 -13.62 -3.42
N ASP A 305 1.24 -13.17 -4.67
CA ASP A 305 1.94 -11.96 -5.06
C ASP A 305 0.92 -10.83 -5.22
N VAL A 306 1.22 -9.69 -4.61
CA VAL A 306 0.41 -8.48 -4.67
C VAL A 306 1.20 -7.36 -5.34
N LEU A 307 0.75 -6.96 -6.52
CA LEU A 307 1.25 -5.80 -7.23
C LEU A 307 0.31 -4.62 -7.01
N ILE A 308 0.86 -3.52 -6.51
CA ILE A 308 0.18 -2.25 -6.38
C ILE A 308 0.76 -1.26 -7.38
N GLU A 309 -0.08 -0.60 -8.16
CA GLU A 309 0.26 0.50 -9.05
C GLU A 309 -0.49 1.77 -8.59
N LYS A 310 0.26 2.84 -8.35
CA LYS A 310 -0.28 4.14 -7.93
C LYS A 310 0.66 5.25 -8.39
N GLU A 311 0.16 6.23 -9.15
CA GLU A 311 0.97 7.35 -9.65
C GLU A 311 1.54 8.20 -8.52
N GLU A 312 0.87 8.22 -7.36
CA GLU A 312 1.32 8.98 -6.20
C GLU A 312 2.52 8.35 -5.48
N LEU A 313 3.03 7.17 -5.88
CA LEU A 313 4.25 6.51 -5.34
C LEU A 313 5.55 7.32 -5.47
N GLY A 314 5.45 8.58 -5.91
CA GLY A 314 6.53 9.54 -6.01
C GLY A 314 7.43 9.25 -7.20
N LYS A 315 8.70 8.92 -6.95
CA LYS A 315 9.61 8.48 -8.01
C LYS A 315 9.35 7.03 -8.45
N CYS A 316 8.73 6.24 -7.59
CA CYS A 316 8.27 4.88 -7.90
C CYS A 316 6.83 4.92 -8.39
N LYS A 317 6.41 3.90 -9.15
CA LYS A 317 5.04 3.73 -9.66
C LYS A 317 4.42 2.40 -9.20
N TYR A 318 5.25 1.42 -8.83
CA TYR A 318 4.83 0.08 -8.47
C TYR A 318 5.41 -0.32 -7.12
N ALA A 319 4.60 -1.00 -6.31
CA ALA A 319 5.04 -1.76 -5.14
C ALA A 319 4.64 -3.22 -5.34
N LEU A 320 5.59 -4.15 -5.27
CA LEU A 320 5.34 -5.58 -5.41
C LEU A 320 5.73 -6.27 -4.12
N ILE A 321 4.77 -6.95 -3.49
CA ILE A 321 4.99 -7.79 -2.32
C ILE A 321 4.78 -9.23 -2.77
N LYS A 322 5.84 -10.05 -2.68
CA LYS A 322 5.80 -11.47 -3.01
C LYS A 322 5.72 -12.30 -1.75
N ASN A 323 4.87 -13.32 -1.76
CA ASN A 323 4.50 -14.11 -0.58
C ASN A 323 4.06 -13.18 0.56
N MET A 324 2.81 -12.76 0.54
CA MET A 324 2.27 -11.83 1.54
C MET A 324 2.52 -12.33 2.98
N PRO A 325 3.16 -11.49 3.83
CA PRO A 325 3.48 -11.83 5.20
C PRO A 325 2.21 -11.91 6.06
N LYS A 326 2.34 -12.18 7.36
CA LYS A 326 1.23 -11.99 8.29
C LYS A 326 1.09 -10.53 8.70
N SER A 327 2.21 -9.85 8.93
CA SER A 327 2.27 -8.41 9.16
C SER A 327 3.52 -7.83 8.54
N LEU A 328 3.43 -6.59 8.06
CA LEU A 328 4.54 -5.79 7.56
C LEU A 328 4.26 -4.34 7.92
N SER A 329 5.18 -3.71 8.64
CA SER A 329 5.28 -2.28 8.78
C SER A 329 6.65 -1.88 8.29
N ALA A 330 6.72 -1.00 7.29
CA ALA A 330 7.98 -0.45 6.82
C ALA A 330 7.81 1.05 6.64
N GLU A 331 8.78 1.84 7.08
CA GLU A 331 8.82 3.27 6.91
C GLU A 331 10.23 3.73 6.56
N TRP A 332 10.35 4.80 5.79
CA TRP A 332 11.64 5.26 5.31
C TRP A 332 11.66 6.76 5.03
N ILE A 333 12.84 7.37 5.19
CA ILE A 333 13.14 8.75 4.76
C ILE A 333 14.37 8.70 3.85
N PRO A 334 14.23 8.95 2.54
CA PRO A 334 15.31 8.82 1.58
C PRO A 334 16.13 10.12 1.51
N SER A 335 16.91 10.39 2.56
CA SER A 335 17.71 11.61 2.72
C SER A 335 19.20 11.32 2.85
N ARG A 336 20.03 12.26 2.40
CA ARG A 336 21.48 12.23 2.62
C ARG A 336 21.85 12.51 4.08
N GLU A 337 21.24 13.54 4.68
CA GLU A 337 21.67 14.08 5.98
C GLU A 337 20.88 13.52 7.16
N ASN A 338 19.69 12.96 6.92
CA ASN A 338 18.79 12.39 7.93
C ASN A 338 18.03 11.19 7.36
N GLY A 339 18.77 10.27 6.75
CA GLY A 339 18.17 9.09 6.16
C GLY A 339 17.72 8.10 7.22
N PHE A 340 16.61 7.42 6.95
CA PHE A 340 15.97 6.52 7.90
C PHE A 340 15.30 5.36 7.19
N TYR A 341 15.33 4.19 7.83
CA TYR A 341 14.60 3.01 7.40
C TYR A 341 14.23 2.16 8.62
N HIS A 342 12.95 1.87 8.80
CA HIS A 342 12.47 0.87 9.76
C HIS A 342 11.66 -0.18 9.03
N ILE A 343 11.85 -1.45 9.40
CA ILE A 343 11.03 -2.56 8.96
C ILE A 343 10.76 -3.51 10.13
N ASN A 344 9.49 -3.84 10.28
CA ASN A 344 9.00 -4.88 11.16
C ASN A 344 8.09 -5.81 10.34
N ILE A 345 8.48 -7.07 10.21
CA ILE A 345 7.77 -8.04 9.39
C ILE A 345 7.66 -9.38 10.12
N ASP A 346 6.51 -10.04 10.00
CA ASP A 346 6.28 -11.42 10.44
C ASP A 346 6.04 -12.29 9.20
N SER A 347 7.06 -13.03 8.76
CA SER A 347 7.09 -13.80 7.52
C SER A 347 8.04 -15.01 7.56
N GLU A 348 7.86 -15.92 6.62
CA GLU A 348 8.76 -17.04 6.36
C GLU A 348 9.60 -16.89 5.07
N ASP A 349 9.21 -16.02 4.12
CA ASP A 349 9.95 -15.77 2.86
C ASP A 349 9.36 -14.62 2.01
N THR A 350 9.12 -13.44 2.61
CA THR A 350 8.55 -12.30 1.86
C THR A 350 9.62 -11.55 1.08
N SER A 351 9.30 -11.09 -0.13
CA SER A 351 10.14 -10.14 -0.86
C SER A 351 9.35 -8.89 -1.22
N ILE A 352 9.95 -7.71 -1.03
CA ILE A 352 9.33 -6.40 -1.26
C ILE A 352 10.13 -5.67 -2.32
N TYR A 353 9.45 -5.07 -3.29
CA TYR A 353 10.05 -4.27 -4.35
C TYR A 353 9.30 -2.96 -4.53
N LEU A 354 10.03 -1.85 -4.66
CA LEU A 354 9.52 -0.56 -5.09
C LEU A 354 10.19 -0.17 -6.41
N LEU A 355 9.39 -0.01 -7.46
CA LEU A 355 9.86 0.09 -8.84
C LEU A 355 9.24 1.32 -9.52
N ASN A 356 9.98 1.97 -10.40
CA ASN A 356 9.41 2.97 -11.31
C ASN A 356 8.86 2.36 -12.63
N SER A 357 9.31 1.16 -13.01
CA SER A 357 8.87 0.42 -14.20
C SER A 357 8.95 -1.09 -13.96
N LEU A 358 8.03 -1.88 -14.55
CA LEU A 358 8.03 -3.34 -14.41
C LEU A 358 9.00 -4.05 -15.36
N GLU A 359 9.17 -3.55 -16.59
CA GLU A 359 9.99 -4.23 -17.60
C GLU A 359 11.48 -3.87 -17.49
N ASN A 360 11.77 -2.60 -17.20
CA ASN A 360 13.14 -2.06 -17.14
C ASN A 360 13.22 -0.93 -16.09
N PRO A 361 13.24 -1.27 -14.78
CA PRO A 361 13.29 -0.26 -13.72
C PRO A 361 14.64 0.48 -13.75
N THR A 362 14.58 1.81 -13.71
CA THR A 362 15.76 2.64 -13.42
C THR A 362 15.84 3.03 -11.95
N ILE A 363 14.76 2.78 -11.20
CA ILE A 363 14.67 2.90 -9.74
C ILE A 363 14.10 1.57 -9.25
N ASN A 364 14.87 0.86 -8.43
CA ASN A 364 14.50 -0.41 -7.84
C ASN A 364 15.05 -0.47 -6.42
N PHE A 365 14.18 -0.35 -5.43
CA PHE A 365 14.49 -0.70 -4.06
C PHE A 365 13.91 -2.08 -3.78
N SER A 366 14.73 -3.04 -3.37
CA SER A 366 14.25 -4.39 -3.10
C SER A 366 14.87 -4.98 -1.86
N ILE A 367 14.06 -5.69 -1.09
CA ILE A 367 14.51 -6.55 0.02
C ILE A 367 13.89 -7.91 -0.20
N LYS A 368 14.70 -8.97 -0.15
CA LYS A 368 14.30 -10.31 -0.57
C LYS A 368 14.44 -11.28 0.58
N ARG A 369 13.59 -12.31 0.57
CA ARG A 369 13.66 -13.46 1.48
C ARG A 369 13.66 -13.06 2.95
N LEU A 370 12.82 -12.09 3.28
CA LEU A 370 12.59 -11.65 4.65
C LEU A 370 11.89 -12.74 5.43
N SER A 371 12.54 -13.20 6.49
CA SER A 371 11.91 -13.88 7.62
C SER A 371 11.37 -12.85 8.61
N THR A 372 10.88 -13.29 9.77
CA THR A 372 10.57 -12.39 10.89
C THR A 372 11.77 -11.51 11.21
N VAL A 373 11.60 -10.19 11.09
CA VAL A 373 12.67 -9.20 11.25
C VAL A 373 12.09 -7.94 11.88
N ASP A 374 12.80 -7.39 12.86
CA ASP A 374 12.67 -6.02 13.34
C ASP A 374 14.03 -5.33 13.18
N MET A 375 14.06 -4.22 12.45
CA MET A 375 15.28 -3.51 12.12
C MET A 375 15.03 -2.02 11.90
N THR A 376 15.88 -1.21 12.51
CA THR A 376 15.89 0.25 12.39
C THR A 376 17.27 0.74 11.98
N LYS A 377 17.32 1.66 11.02
CA LYS A 377 18.56 2.22 10.49
C LYS A 377 18.47 3.74 10.39
N TYR A 378 19.58 4.39 10.69
CA TYR A 378 19.78 5.82 10.51
C TYR A 378 21.08 6.05 9.75
N TRP A 379 21.08 7.05 8.86
CA TRP A 379 22.31 7.44 8.17
C TRP A 379 22.41 8.93 7.91
N ASN A 380 23.67 9.38 7.94
CA ASN A 380 24.12 10.65 7.43
C ASN A 380 25.30 10.41 6.49
N LEU A 381 25.02 10.35 5.19
CA LEU A 381 26.01 10.16 4.12
C LEU A 381 26.66 11.50 3.75
N THR A 382 27.35 12.09 4.71
CA THR A 382 28.20 13.27 4.48
C THR A 382 29.61 13.03 5.01
N ASN A 383 30.42 14.08 5.04
CA ASN A 383 31.79 14.03 5.55
C ASN A 383 32.03 15.25 6.46
N PRO A 384 31.96 15.13 7.80
CA PRO A 384 31.79 13.88 8.56
C PRO A 384 30.39 13.27 8.44
N GLY A 385 30.29 11.95 8.47
CA GLY A 385 29.03 11.20 8.35
C GLY A 385 28.90 10.12 9.41
N ASN A 386 27.74 9.47 9.46
CA ASN A 386 27.49 8.34 10.36
C ASN A 386 26.46 7.34 9.80
N PHE A 387 26.47 6.17 10.41
CA PHE A 387 25.55 5.08 10.19
C PHE A 387 25.25 4.41 11.52
N GLU A 388 23.99 4.15 11.79
CA GLU A 388 23.52 3.45 12.98
C GLU A 388 22.47 2.40 12.58
N ILE A 389 22.63 1.19 13.10
CA ILE A 389 21.72 0.07 12.87
C ILE A 389 21.37 -0.57 14.20
N GLN A 390 20.09 -0.84 14.36
CA GLN A 390 19.54 -1.72 15.37
C GLN A 390 18.81 -2.85 14.64
N LYS A 391 19.14 -4.11 14.91
CA LYS A 391 18.55 -5.26 14.20
C LYS A 391 18.46 -6.48 15.12
N ASP A 392 17.62 -7.44 14.75
CA ASP A 392 17.68 -8.79 15.31
C ASP A 392 19.09 -9.39 15.12
N PRO A 393 19.71 -9.97 16.16
CA PRO A 393 21.07 -10.48 16.07
C PRO A 393 21.21 -11.64 15.08
N SER A 394 20.13 -12.36 14.76
CA SER A 394 20.11 -13.46 13.80
C SER A 394 20.01 -13.03 12.33
N LEU A 395 19.75 -11.74 12.07
CA LEU A 395 19.57 -11.20 10.73
C LEU A 395 20.92 -11.01 10.00
N HIS A 396 21.02 -11.61 8.81
CA HIS A 396 22.00 -11.23 7.79
C HIS A 396 21.57 -9.93 7.11
N LEU A 397 22.49 -8.98 7.02
CA LEU A 397 22.21 -7.67 6.47
C LEU A 397 23.03 -7.43 5.19
N GLU A 398 22.34 -7.32 4.06
CA GLU A 398 22.89 -6.81 2.81
C GLU A 398 22.18 -5.49 2.46
N LEU A 399 22.94 -4.41 2.31
CA LEU A 399 22.41 -3.07 2.10
C LEU A 399 23.21 -2.33 1.02
N ASP A 400 22.48 -1.77 0.06
CA ASP A 400 23.01 -0.88 -0.98
C ASP A 400 22.26 0.46 -0.94
N ILE A 401 22.99 1.56 -0.77
CA ILE A 401 22.46 2.92 -0.80
C ILE A 401 23.23 3.73 -1.83
N LEU A 402 22.50 4.35 -2.76
CA LEU A 402 23.05 5.30 -3.73
C LEU A 402 22.24 6.61 -3.68
N PHE A 403 22.89 7.71 -3.29
CA PHE A 403 22.31 9.06 -3.30
C PHE A 403 23.27 10.04 -3.97
N GLU A 404 22.90 10.54 -5.15
CA GLU A 404 23.71 11.46 -5.95
C GLU A 404 25.10 10.90 -6.24
N ASP A 405 26.14 11.47 -5.64
CA ASP A 405 27.54 11.08 -5.74
C ASP A 405 28.04 10.25 -4.54
N TRP A 406 27.12 9.84 -3.65
CA TRP A 406 27.39 8.98 -2.51
C TRP A 406 26.89 7.55 -2.73
N GLU A 407 27.77 6.60 -2.44
CA GLU A 407 27.54 5.17 -2.46
C GLU A 407 27.86 4.61 -1.07
N ALA A 408 26.98 3.81 -0.51
CA ALA A 408 27.24 3.03 0.70
C ALA A 408 26.77 1.59 0.50
N HIS A 409 27.63 0.64 0.83
CA HIS A 409 27.34 -0.78 0.84
C HIS A 409 27.68 -1.34 2.21
N LEU A 410 26.81 -2.18 2.76
CA LEU A 410 27.08 -2.93 3.98
C LEU A 410 26.57 -4.36 3.81
N ASP A 411 27.50 -5.30 3.88
CA ASP A 411 27.25 -6.73 4.05
C ASP A 411 27.73 -7.12 5.45
N ALA A 412 26.83 -7.56 6.33
CA ALA A 412 27.14 -7.95 7.70
C ALA A 412 26.41 -9.24 8.10
N GLU A 413 27.20 -10.25 8.47
CA GLU A 413 26.70 -11.54 8.97
C GLU A 413 26.31 -11.45 10.46
N PRO A 414 25.32 -12.25 10.91
CA PRO A 414 24.65 -12.09 12.19
C PRO A 414 25.59 -12.30 13.38
N THR A 415 25.41 -11.44 14.41
CA THR A 415 25.66 -11.66 15.85
C THR A 415 25.44 -10.38 16.68
N ALA A 416 25.71 -9.19 16.15
CA ALA A 416 25.48 -7.92 16.86
C ALA A 416 24.09 -7.34 16.60
N GLU A 417 23.44 -6.84 17.66
CA GLU A 417 22.16 -6.12 17.58
C GLU A 417 22.36 -4.65 17.18
N TYR A 418 23.50 -4.09 17.57
CA TYR A 418 23.85 -2.69 17.37
C TYR A 418 25.08 -2.59 16.48
N ILE A 419 25.03 -1.72 15.47
CA ILE A 419 26.19 -1.38 14.64
C ILE A 419 26.19 0.13 14.45
N TYR A 420 27.24 0.79 14.95
CA TYR A 420 27.48 2.20 14.72
C TYR A 420 28.82 2.40 14.05
N CYS A 421 28.82 3.24 13.01
CA CYS A 421 30.03 3.70 12.35
C CYS A 421 29.92 5.20 12.09
N ALA A 422 30.88 5.98 12.54
CA ALA A 422 30.99 7.39 12.18
C ALA A 422 32.34 7.68 11.57
N TRP A 423 32.38 8.55 10.57
CA TRP A 423 33.58 8.78 9.80
C TRP A 423 33.79 10.24 9.45
N LYS A 424 35.06 10.55 9.22
CA LYS A 424 35.51 11.69 8.43
C LYS A 424 36.70 11.23 7.61
N SER A 425 36.51 11.03 6.31
CA SER A 425 37.47 10.37 5.42
C SER A 425 38.34 11.35 4.64
N ASN A 426 39.02 12.27 5.34
CA ASN A 426 39.93 13.25 4.73
C ASN A 426 41.41 12.97 5.07
N VAL A 427 42.31 13.83 4.60
CA VAL A 427 43.72 13.88 5.01
C VAL A 427 43.88 13.90 6.55
N SER A 428 43.01 14.64 7.24
CA SER A 428 42.83 14.54 8.68
C SER A 428 41.40 14.11 8.97
N GLY A 429 41.25 13.00 9.66
CA GLY A 429 40.00 12.27 9.71
C GLY A 429 39.86 11.40 10.93
N PHE A 430 38.70 10.76 11.05
CA PHE A 430 38.44 9.80 12.11
C PHE A 430 37.51 8.70 11.63
N LEU A 431 37.52 7.61 12.39
CA LEU A 431 36.60 6.49 12.33
C LEU A 431 36.20 6.16 13.76
N THR A 432 34.90 6.08 14.02
CA THR A 432 34.35 5.50 15.25
C THR A 432 33.58 4.23 14.89
N LEU A 433 33.75 3.17 15.67
CA LEU A 433 33.00 1.92 15.56
C LEU A 433 32.45 1.54 16.92
N ASP A 434 31.22 1.06 16.95
CA ASP A 434 30.62 0.50 18.16
C ASP A 434 29.66 -0.63 17.78
N THR A 435 29.80 -1.77 18.46
CA THR A 435 28.89 -2.91 18.35
C THR A 435 28.41 -3.39 19.71
N ASN A 436 28.56 -2.57 20.76
CA ASN A 436 28.33 -2.93 22.16
C ASN A 436 29.09 -4.19 22.60
N GLN A 437 30.31 -4.41 22.08
CA GLN A 437 31.10 -5.65 22.24
C GLN A 437 30.52 -6.91 21.63
N ASP A 438 29.36 -6.86 20.99
CA ASP A 438 28.85 -8.03 20.27
C ASP A 438 29.62 -8.15 18.95
N PRO A 439 30.19 -9.34 18.64
CA PRO A 439 30.94 -9.50 17.42
C PRO A 439 30.01 -9.41 16.20
N LEU A 440 30.54 -9.02 15.06
CA LEU A 440 29.99 -9.28 13.73
C LEU A 440 30.79 -10.41 13.11
N SER A 441 30.12 -11.51 12.72
CA SER A 441 30.79 -12.68 12.15
C SER A 441 31.66 -12.30 10.94
N THR A 442 31.10 -11.53 10.02
CA THR A 442 31.81 -10.80 8.96
C THR A 442 31.18 -9.43 8.77
N VAL A 443 31.97 -8.47 8.30
CA VAL A 443 31.50 -7.16 7.87
C VAL A 443 32.28 -6.72 6.64
N ASP A 444 31.57 -6.23 5.63
CA ASP A 444 32.09 -5.47 4.49
C ASP A 444 31.29 -4.17 4.42
N LEU A 445 31.85 -3.11 5.00
CA LEU A 445 31.31 -1.76 4.91
C LEU A 445 32.12 -0.98 3.88
N PHE A 446 31.43 -0.37 2.93
CA PHE A 446 32.00 0.52 1.95
C PHE A 446 31.19 1.81 1.89
N ILE A 447 31.87 2.95 1.90
CA ILE A 447 31.27 4.27 1.81
C ILE A 447 32.15 5.10 0.89
N LYS A 448 31.56 5.74 -0.10
CA LYS A 448 32.28 6.58 -1.06
C LYS A 448 31.44 7.80 -1.41
N GLY A 449 32.01 8.98 -1.16
CA GLY A 449 31.53 10.24 -1.71
C GLY A 449 32.36 10.67 -2.93
N PRO A 450 32.17 11.91 -3.41
CA PRO A 450 32.84 12.40 -4.61
C PRO A 450 34.38 12.49 -4.50
N GLU A 451 34.90 12.84 -3.32
CA GLU A 451 36.36 13.05 -3.10
C GLU A 451 36.91 12.26 -1.90
N ASN A 452 36.07 11.43 -1.26
CA ASN A 452 36.39 10.77 0.00
C ASN A 452 35.68 9.43 0.12
N GLY A 453 36.11 8.60 1.06
CA GLY A 453 35.59 7.26 1.22
C GLY A 453 36.25 6.47 2.33
N LEU A 454 35.54 5.47 2.81
CA LEU A 454 35.91 4.56 3.87
C LEU A 454 35.54 3.14 3.43
N SER A 455 36.41 2.17 3.68
CA SER A 455 36.10 0.75 3.50
C SER A 455 36.62 -0.03 4.70
N ILE A 456 35.79 -0.90 5.25
CA ILE A 456 36.09 -1.75 6.39
C ILE A 456 35.70 -3.17 6.01
N ILE A 457 36.67 -4.07 6.02
CA ILE A 457 36.43 -5.50 5.85
C ILE A 457 36.96 -6.19 7.11
N GLY A 458 36.10 -6.93 7.80
CA GLY A 458 36.47 -7.58 9.05
C GLY A 458 35.79 -8.92 9.30
N GLU A 459 36.42 -9.74 10.12
CA GLU A 459 35.90 -11.01 10.63
C GLU A 459 35.92 -11.00 12.16
N THR A 460 34.82 -11.44 12.76
CA THR A 460 34.57 -11.43 14.21
C THR A 460 34.83 -10.06 14.85
N LEU A 461 34.45 -8.98 14.16
CA LEU A 461 34.71 -7.61 14.59
C LEU A 461 33.76 -7.22 15.73
N ALA A 462 34.28 -6.94 16.91
CA ALA A 462 33.56 -6.37 18.05
C ALA A 462 34.23 -5.06 18.47
N ALA A 463 33.43 -4.05 18.81
CA ALA A 463 33.92 -2.75 19.25
C ALA A 463 33.05 -2.18 20.38
N GLU A 464 33.67 -1.39 21.26
CA GLU A 464 32.99 -0.55 22.25
C GLU A 464 33.68 0.79 22.30
N ASP A 465 32.94 1.84 21.90
CA ASP A 465 33.46 3.20 21.78
C ASP A 465 34.82 3.28 21.03
N PHE A 466 35.07 2.39 20.05
CA PHE A 466 36.34 2.36 19.34
C PHE A 466 36.48 3.62 18.51
N HIS A 467 37.58 4.33 18.67
CA HIS A 467 37.85 5.55 17.94
C HIS A 467 39.27 5.55 17.40
N LEU A 468 39.41 5.83 16.11
CA LEU A 468 40.66 5.93 15.37
C LEU A 468 40.70 7.31 14.69
N GLU A 469 41.65 8.15 15.08
CA GLU A 469 41.84 9.49 14.51
C GLU A 469 43.19 9.57 13.82
N TRP A 470 43.25 10.13 12.61
CA TRP A 470 44.48 10.27 11.84
C TRP A 470 44.70 11.68 11.30
N THR A 471 45.97 11.98 11.06
CA THR A 471 46.43 13.03 10.14
C THR A 471 47.53 12.42 9.29
N VAL A 472 47.34 12.36 7.96
CA VAL A 472 48.35 11.80 7.04
C VAL A 472 49.20 12.86 6.34
N TRP A 473 48.71 14.09 6.25
CA TRP A 473 49.43 15.22 5.67
C TRP A 473 49.08 16.54 6.39
N PRO A 474 50.05 17.45 6.60
CA PRO A 474 51.47 17.36 6.23
C PRO A 474 52.19 16.24 6.99
N LEU A 475 53.22 15.62 6.38
CA LEU A 475 53.98 14.52 7.00
C LEU A 475 54.57 14.89 8.37
N SER A 476 54.82 16.18 8.62
CA SER A 476 55.28 16.69 9.92
C SER A 476 54.26 16.52 11.03
N GLU A 477 52.99 16.38 10.68
CA GLU A 477 51.85 16.19 11.58
C GLU A 477 51.28 14.78 11.43
N PHE A 478 52.03 13.85 10.79
CA PHE A 478 51.61 12.46 10.69
C PHE A 478 51.39 11.89 12.08
N ASN A 479 50.15 11.54 12.37
CA ASN A 479 49.75 11.02 13.67
C ASN A 479 48.56 10.11 13.49
N ILE A 480 48.56 9.01 14.23
CA ILE A 480 47.37 8.17 14.36
C ILE A 480 47.18 7.80 15.83
N ASN A 481 45.99 8.11 16.34
CA ASN A 481 45.61 7.90 17.73
C ASN A 481 44.43 6.94 17.80
N ARG A 482 44.39 6.10 18.85
CA ARG A 482 43.28 5.18 19.09
C ARG A 482 42.80 5.22 20.54
N SER A 483 41.50 5.04 20.73
CA SER A 483 40.86 4.79 22.02
C SER A 483 39.71 3.78 21.88
N GLY A 484 39.12 3.37 23.00
CA GLY A 484 38.08 2.34 23.05
C GLY A 484 38.62 0.91 22.93
N GLU A 485 37.71 -0.05 22.81
CA GLU A 485 37.99 -1.47 22.72
C GLU A 485 37.66 -2.01 21.32
N LEU A 486 38.48 -2.92 20.82
CA LEU A 486 38.34 -3.48 19.47
C LEU A 486 38.93 -4.89 19.43
N ASP A 487 38.08 -5.87 19.18
CA ASP A 487 38.43 -7.28 19.01
C ASP A 487 38.07 -7.74 17.59
N PHE A 488 38.95 -8.50 16.95
CA PHE A 488 38.75 -9.02 15.61
C PHE A 488 39.67 -10.21 15.33
N PHE A 489 39.26 -11.09 14.43
CA PHE A 489 40.15 -12.10 13.85
C PHE A 489 40.94 -11.51 12.69
N SER A 490 40.25 -10.81 11.79
CA SER A 490 40.86 -10.04 10.71
C SER A 490 40.15 -8.70 10.54
N LEU A 491 40.90 -7.65 10.17
CA LEU A 491 40.36 -6.32 9.96
C LEU A 491 41.24 -5.55 8.98
N VAL A 492 40.63 -4.97 7.96
CA VAL A 492 41.25 -4.06 7.01
C VAL A 492 40.41 -2.79 6.96
N ILE A 493 41.04 -1.64 7.23
CA ILE A 493 40.41 -0.32 7.08
C ILE A 493 41.15 0.42 5.98
N LYS A 494 40.43 0.96 5.00
CA LYS A 494 40.96 1.79 3.92
C LYS A 494 40.24 3.12 3.87
N ILE A 495 40.95 4.14 3.44
CA ILE A 495 40.40 5.48 3.19
C ILE A 495 40.71 5.91 1.76
N LEU A 496 39.80 6.63 1.14
CA LEU A 496 40.02 7.26 -0.16
C LEU A 496 40.62 8.65 0.07
N VAL A 497 41.83 8.87 -0.43
CA VAL A 497 42.53 10.15 -0.36
C VAL A 497 43.11 10.46 -1.73
N ASN A 498 42.79 11.63 -2.30
CA ASN A 498 43.23 12.04 -3.65
C ASN A 498 42.92 10.99 -4.73
N ASP A 499 41.68 10.46 -4.75
CA ASP A 499 41.21 9.44 -5.70
C ASP A 499 41.93 8.07 -5.62
N GLU A 500 42.75 7.83 -4.60
CA GLU A 500 43.42 6.54 -4.36
C GLU A 500 43.03 5.93 -3.01
N TRP A 501 42.64 4.65 -3.03
CA TRP A 501 42.38 3.89 -1.80
C TRP A 501 43.68 3.51 -1.11
N SER A 502 43.87 4.02 0.10
CA SER A 502 45.03 3.75 0.94
C SER A 502 44.63 2.93 2.16
N THR A 503 45.41 1.90 2.49
CA THR A 503 45.21 1.09 3.71
C THR A 503 45.61 1.90 4.94
N LEU A 504 44.67 2.07 5.88
CA LEU A 504 44.89 2.69 7.17
C LEU A 504 45.18 1.64 8.26
N TRP A 505 44.53 0.47 8.20
CA TRP A 505 44.70 -0.64 9.15
C TRP A 505 44.68 -2.02 8.44
N PRO A 506 45.48 -3.02 8.86
CA PRO A 506 46.59 -2.88 9.82
C PRO A 506 47.63 -1.92 9.25
N TRP A 507 48.31 -1.16 10.11
CA TRP A 507 49.19 -0.06 9.72
C TRP A 507 50.14 -0.45 8.56
N PHE A 508 50.43 0.52 7.71
CA PHE A 508 51.46 0.45 6.67
C PHE A 508 52.71 -0.36 7.05
#